data_AF-A0ABD6T2W0-F1
#
_entry.id   AF-A0ABD6T2W0-F1
#
_cell.length_a   1.000
_cell.length_b   1.000
_cell.length_c   1.000
_cell.angle_alpha   90.00
_cell.angle_beta   90.00
_cell.angle_gamma   90.00
#
_symmetry.space_group_name_H-M   'P 1'
#
loop_
_entity.id
_entity.type
_entity.pdbx_description
1 polymer ?
#
loop_
_entity_poly.entity_id
_entity_poly.type
_entity_poly.pdbx_seq_one_letter_code
_entity_poly.pdbx_strand_id
1 'polypeptide(L)'
;MAVLKIHVALEEVNFIWDERQVILFRKMWNNGVSLAEMAKQLERKQVEVAVLILDQADNYKIGGRSEGIGDTSLELIKNNRNYEFPLTLYIALEEANFLWNKQDVIRFQEMWEAGSGIAEISRKLKRHQIEIAVLILDQLGLEDMLNGIQNKPVQVA
;
A
#
# COMPACT_ATOMS: atom_id res chain seq x y z
N MET A 1 32.81 -5.09 15.65
CA MET A 1 31.55 -5.69 15.14
C MET A 1 30.59 -4.56 14.82
N ALA A 2 30.20 -4.38 13.56
CA ALA A 2 29.21 -3.37 13.21
C ALA A 2 27.83 -3.90 13.63
N VAL A 3 27.14 -3.19 14.52
CA VAL A 3 25.77 -3.53 14.92
C VAL A 3 24.86 -3.26 13.72
N LEU A 4 24.27 -4.31 13.16
CA LEU A 4 23.22 -4.20 12.15
C LEU A 4 22.02 -3.50 12.81
N LYS A 5 21.79 -2.24 12.43
CA LYS A 5 20.59 -1.50 12.83
C LYS A 5 19.51 -1.75 11.78
N ILE A 6 18.45 -2.44 12.21
CA ILE A 6 17.29 -2.81 11.39
C ILE A 6 16.13 -1.88 11.75
N HIS A 7 15.37 -1.48 10.75
CA HIS A 7 14.07 -0.83 10.83
C HIS A 7 13.01 -1.82 10.35
N VAL A 8 11.93 -1.98 11.10
CA VAL A 8 10.79 -2.83 10.73
C VAL A 8 9.65 -1.89 10.34
N ALA A 9 9.30 -1.86 9.06
CA ALA A 9 8.22 -0.99 8.58
C ALA A 9 6.85 -1.51 9.06
N LEU A 10 5.96 -0.61 9.46
CA LEU A 10 4.58 -0.88 9.88
C LEU A 10 4.47 -1.88 11.06
N GLU A 11 5.44 -1.86 11.98
CA GLU A 11 5.52 -2.78 13.13
C GLU A 11 4.22 -2.86 13.95
N GLU A 12 3.47 -1.76 14.04
CA GLU A 12 2.24 -1.62 14.84
C GLU A 12 0.93 -1.85 14.04
N VAL A 13 1.02 -2.26 12.77
CA VAL A 13 -0.14 -2.44 11.89
C VAL A 13 -0.65 -3.88 11.92
N ASN A 14 -1.97 -4.06 12.05
CA ASN A 14 -2.59 -5.38 11.97
C ASN A 14 -2.91 -5.77 10.52
N PHE A 15 -2.15 -6.73 9.98
CA PHE A 15 -2.30 -7.26 8.62
C PHE A 15 -3.39 -8.33 8.47
N ILE A 16 -3.98 -8.78 9.59
CA ILE A 16 -4.95 -9.88 9.61
C ILE A 16 -6.37 -9.34 9.38
N TRP A 17 -7.02 -9.89 8.37
CA TRP A 17 -8.41 -9.63 8.02
C TRP A 17 -9.26 -10.89 8.04
N ASP A 18 -10.51 -10.69 8.40
CA ASP A 18 -11.58 -11.63 8.06
C ASP A 18 -11.92 -11.47 6.57
N GLU A 19 -12.01 -12.55 5.80
CA GLU A 19 -12.38 -12.48 4.39
C GLU A 19 -13.71 -11.75 4.13
N ARG A 20 -14.66 -11.79 5.08
CA ARG A 20 -15.91 -11.01 5.00
C ARG A 20 -15.63 -9.51 5.02
N GLN A 21 -14.66 -9.06 5.82
CA GLN A 21 -14.22 -7.67 5.82
C GLN A 21 -13.56 -7.30 4.49
N VAL A 22 -12.80 -8.22 3.88
CA VAL A 22 -12.18 -7.99 2.55
C VAL A 22 -13.26 -7.89 1.45
N ILE A 23 -14.28 -8.74 1.49
CA ILE A 23 -15.42 -8.67 0.54
C ILE A 23 -16.19 -7.36 0.72
N LEU A 24 -16.48 -6.97 1.97
CA LEU A 24 -17.14 -5.70 2.27
C LEU A 24 -16.29 -4.51 1.81
N PHE A 25 -14.99 -4.54 2.07
CA PHE A 25 -14.03 -3.57 1.57
C PHE A 25 -14.12 -3.42 0.05
N ARG A 26 -14.09 -4.51 -0.72
CA ARG A 26 -14.20 -4.45 -2.20
C ARG A 26 -15.53 -3.85 -2.65
N LYS A 27 -16.64 -4.18 -1.97
CA LYS A 27 -17.95 -3.58 -2.26
C LYS A 27 -17.95 -2.07 -2.01
N MET A 28 -17.40 -1.63 -0.89
CA MET A 28 -17.22 -0.20 -0.58
C MET A 28 -16.27 0.47 -1.57
N TRP A 29 -15.20 -0.23 -1.98
CA TRP A 29 -14.25 0.24 -2.99
C TRP A 29 -14.93 0.53 -4.33
N ASN A 30 -15.74 -0.41 -4.81
CA ASN A 30 -16.44 -0.25 -6.08
C ASN A 30 -17.55 0.82 -6.03
N ASN A 31 -18.09 1.09 -4.84
CA ASN A 31 -19.12 2.12 -4.62
C ASN A 31 -18.53 3.53 -4.37
N GLY A 32 -17.22 3.73 -4.50
CA GLY A 32 -16.61 5.04 -4.30
C GLY A 32 -16.56 5.53 -2.84
N VAL A 33 -16.77 4.66 -1.85
CA VAL A 33 -16.70 5.03 -0.41
C VAL A 33 -15.28 5.50 -0.08
N SER A 34 -15.16 6.57 0.73
CA SER A 34 -13.87 7.15 1.12
C SER A 34 -13.11 6.26 2.11
N LEU A 35 -11.78 6.40 2.18
CA LEU A 35 -10.96 5.61 3.12
C LEU A 35 -11.39 5.80 4.58
N ALA A 36 -11.65 7.05 4.98
CA ALA A 36 -12.05 7.36 6.34
C ALA A 36 -13.37 6.68 6.72
N GLU A 37 -14.33 6.64 5.80
CA GLU A 37 -15.60 5.97 6.01
C GLU A 37 -15.45 4.45 5.97
N MET A 38 -14.61 3.90 5.09
CA MET A 38 -14.28 2.47 5.09
C MET A 38 -13.65 2.03 6.41
N ALA A 39 -12.69 2.79 6.94
CA ALA A 39 -12.06 2.51 8.23
C ALA A 39 -13.07 2.49 9.37
N LYS A 40 -14.00 3.46 9.38
CA LYS A 40 -15.08 3.52 10.36
C LYS A 40 -16.01 2.30 10.27
N GLN A 41 -16.44 1.91 9.07
CA GLN A 41 -17.36 0.78 8.87
C GLN A 41 -16.72 -0.58 9.14
N LEU A 42 -15.42 -0.72 8.88
CA LEU A 42 -14.66 -1.95 9.15
C LEU A 42 -14.19 -2.03 10.61
N GLU A 43 -14.37 -0.96 11.39
CA GLU A 43 -13.85 -0.82 12.76
C GLU A 43 -12.33 -1.02 12.80
N ARG A 44 -11.62 -0.44 11.83
CA ARG A 44 -10.17 -0.55 11.64
C ARG A 44 -9.49 0.81 11.59
N LYS A 45 -8.16 0.82 11.77
CA LYS A 45 -7.36 2.03 11.57
C LYS A 45 -7.27 2.36 10.08
N GLN A 46 -7.22 3.65 9.72
CA GLN A 46 -7.06 4.04 8.30
C GLN A 46 -5.80 3.47 7.66
N VAL A 47 -4.71 3.35 8.41
CA VAL A 47 -3.45 2.73 7.92
C VAL A 47 -3.63 1.26 7.55
N GLU A 48 -4.46 0.50 8.30
CA GLU A 48 -4.74 -0.90 8.00
C GLU A 48 -5.53 -1.01 6.68
N VAL A 49 -6.53 -0.14 6.48
CA VAL A 49 -7.29 -0.09 5.22
C VAL A 49 -6.39 0.36 4.06
N ALA A 50 -5.45 1.29 4.29
CA ALA A 50 -4.48 1.72 3.29
C ALA A 50 -3.55 0.58 2.86
N VAL A 51 -3.07 -0.22 3.81
CA VAL A 51 -2.31 -1.45 3.56
C VAL A 51 -3.13 -2.45 2.73
N LEU A 52 -4.42 -2.62 3.05
CA LEU A 52 -5.30 -3.49 2.26
C LEU A 52 -5.48 -2.98 0.83
N ILE A 53 -5.56 -1.67 0.61
CA ILE A 53 -5.60 -1.08 -0.73
C ILE A 53 -4.32 -1.40 -1.50
N LEU A 54 -3.15 -1.18 -0.87
CA LEU A 54 -1.85 -1.48 -1.47
C LEU A 54 -1.78 -2.94 -1.94
N ASP A 55 -2.13 -3.89 -1.07
CA ASP A 55 -2.16 -5.31 -1.43
C ASP A 55 -3.13 -5.61 -2.57
N GLN A 56 -4.37 -5.13 -2.48
CA GLN A 56 -5.39 -5.47 -3.45
C GLN A 56 -5.13 -4.84 -4.82
N ALA A 57 -4.48 -3.67 -4.85
CA ALA A 57 -4.06 -3.01 -6.09
C ALA A 57 -2.89 -3.78 -6.75
N ASP A 58 -1.88 -4.16 -5.96
CA ASP A 58 -0.72 -4.95 -6.44
C ASP A 58 -1.15 -6.33 -6.99
N ASN A 59 -2.13 -6.95 -6.33
CA ASN A 59 -2.72 -8.23 -6.75
C ASN A 59 -3.76 -8.10 -7.88
N TYR A 60 -3.98 -6.91 -8.45
CA TYR A 60 -5.00 -6.63 -9.48
C TYR A 60 -6.44 -7.02 -9.07
N LYS A 61 -6.73 -7.04 -7.76
CA LYS A 61 -8.05 -7.40 -7.20
C LYS A 61 -9.01 -6.21 -7.14
N ILE A 62 -8.48 -4.98 -7.18
CA ILE A 62 -9.24 -3.73 -7.29
C ILE A 62 -8.66 -2.85 -8.41
N GLY A 63 -9.51 -2.04 -9.05
CA GLY A 63 -9.10 -1.06 -10.05
C GLY A 63 -8.87 0.34 -9.46
N GLY A 64 -8.20 1.20 -10.21
CA GLY A 64 -8.01 2.61 -9.86
C GLY A 64 -9.34 3.38 -9.80
N ARG A 65 -9.36 4.45 -9.03
CA ARG A 65 -10.46 5.43 -8.95
C ARG A 65 -9.97 6.76 -9.52
N SER A 66 -10.88 7.62 -9.98
CA SER A 66 -10.54 8.98 -10.46
C SER A 66 -9.80 9.82 -9.41
N GLU A 67 -9.88 9.45 -8.14
CA GLU A 67 -9.17 10.08 -7.02
C GLU A 67 -8.24 9.12 -6.24
N GLY A 68 -7.72 8.05 -6.87
CA GLY A 68 -6.95 7.00 -6.18
C GLY A 68 -5.77 6.41 -6.96
N ILE A 69 -5.04 5.50 -6.31
CA ILE A 69 -3.83 4.82 -6.81
C ILE A 69 -4.24 3.70 -7.79
N GLY A 70 -3.82 3.79 -9.05
CA GLY A 70 -3.87 2.68 -10.02
C GLY A 70 -4.19 3.09 -11.47
N ASP A 71 -3.29 2.80 -12.41
CA ASP A 71 -3.56 2.91 -13.85
C ASP A 71 -4.54 1.79 -14.27
N THR A 72 -5.61 2.15 -14.98
CA THR A 72 -6.79 1.29 -15.14
C THR A 72 -6.90 0.74 -16.56
N SER A 73 -6.43 -0.49 -16.77
CA SER A 73 -7.02 -1.37 -17.78
C SER A 73 -8.03 -2.27 -17.07
N LEU A 74 -9.33 -2.00 -17.30
CA LEU A 74 -10.47 -2.74 -16.71
C LEU A 74 -10.38 -4.27 -16.92
N GLU A 75 -9.59 -4.72 -17.91
CA GLU A 75 -9.38 -6.13 -18.26
C GLU A 75 -8.61 -6.95 -17.22
N LEU A 76 -7.89 -6.32 -16.27
CA LEU A 76 -7.05 -7.03 -15.30
C LEU A 76 -7.78 -7.41 -13.99
N ILE A 77 -8.98 -6.88 -13.75
CA ILE A 77 -9.76 -7.15 -12.52
C ILE A 77 -10.39 -8.55 -12.61
N LYS A 78 -9.73 -9.56 -12.06
CA LYS A 78 -10.25 -10.93 -11.97
C LYS A 78 -11.34 -11.02 -10.90
N ASN A 79 -12.59 -10.73 -11.22
CA ASN A 79 -13.73 -11.00 -10.33
C ASN A 79 -14.83 -11.79 -11.02
N ASN A 80 -14.76 -13.13 -10.93
CA ASN A 80 -15.97 -13.95 -10.92
C ASN A 80 -15.71 -15.34 -10.31
N ARG A 81 -15.79 -15.48 -8.99
CA ARG A 81 -16.05 -16.78 -8.34
C ARG A 81 -16.97 -16.58 -7.14
N ASN A 82 -18.09 -17.30 -7.16
CA ASN A 82 -18.98 -17.48 -6.01
C ASN A 82 -18.25 -18.37 -4.99
N TYR A 83 -17.96 -17.84 -3.80
CA TYR A 83 -17.35 -18.60 -2.70
C TYR A 83 -18.42 -19.00 -1.68
N GLU A 84 -18.57 -20.30 -1.47
CA GLU A 84 -19.23 -20.88 -0.30
C GLU A 84 -18.19 -21.02 0.84
N PHE A 85 -18.58 -20.61 2.04
CA PHE A 85 -17.73 -20.35 3.21
C PHE A 85 -16.88 -21.54 3.70
N PRO A 86 -15.62 -21.26 4.05
CA PRO A 86 -15.18 -21.31 5.45
C PRO A 86 -14.62 -19.96 5.93
N LEU A 87 -14.37 -19.82 7.23
CA LEU A 87 -13.74 -18.63 7.84
C LEU A 87 -12.27 -18.54 7.40
N THR A 88 -12.02 -18.09 6.18
CA THR A 88 -10.65 -17.96 5.68
C THR A 88 -10.05 -16.64 6.14
N LEU A 89 -8.94 -16.77 6.88
CA LEU A 89 -8.06 -15.68 7.28
C LEU A 89 -7.39 -15.11 6.02
N TYR A 90 -7.40 -13.79 5.86
CA TYR A 90 -6.64 -13.11 4.83
C TYR A 90 -5.54 -12.28 5.48
N ILE A 91 -4.31 -12.39 4.98
CA ILE A 91 -3.15 -11.62 5.45
C ILE A 91 -2.77 -10.64 4.32
N ALA A 92 -2.90 -9.33 4.60
CA ALA A 92 -2.48 -8.30 3.66
C ALA A 92 -0.94 -8.26 3.57
N LEU A 93 -0.41 -8.12 2.36
CA LEU A 93 1.03 -8.01 2.10
C LEU A 93 1.85 -9.21 2.60
N GLU A 94 1.27 -10.41 2.57
CA GLU A 94 1.89 -11.65 3.07
C GLU A 94 3.29 -11.90 2.48
N GLU A 95 3.51 -11.53 1.23
CA GLU A 95 4.78 -11.72 0.50
C GLU A 95 5.76 -10.52 0.60
N ALA A 96 5.40 -9.44 1.30
CA ALA A 96 6.22 -8.23 1.37
C ALA A 96 7.32 -8.30 2.44
N ASN A 97 8.52 -7.83 2.11
CA ASN A 97 9.63 -7.76 3.09
C ASN A 97 9.68 -6.39 3.81
N PHE A 98 9.27 -6.39 5.08
CA PHE A 98 9.27 -5.20 5.95
C PHE A 98 10.60 -4.87 6.61
N LEU A 99 11.65 -5.67 6.38
CA LEU A 99 12.95 -5.48 7.02
C LEU A 99 13.84 -4.55 6.19
N TRP A 100 14.23 -3.44 6.80
CA TRP A 100 15.08 -2.43 6.21
C TRP A 100 16.36 -2.26 7.02
N ASN A 101 17.51 -2.20 6.35
CA ASN A 101 18.70 -1.69 7.03
C ASN A 101 18.67 -0.16 7.04
N LYS A 102 19.30 0.47 8.04
CA LYS A 102 19.29 1.94 8.15
C LYS A 102 19.90 2.67 6.96
N GLN A 103 20.87 2.07 6.26
CA GLN A 103 21.47 2.73 5.08
C GLN A 103 20.49 2.81 3.92
N ASP A 104 19.70 1.76 3.69
CA ASP A 104 18.67 1.76 2.65
C ASP A 104 17.53 2.71 3.00
N VAL A 105 17.19 2.86 4.29
CA VAL A 105 16.25 3.90 4.75
C VAL A 105 16.78 5.31 4.44
N ILE A 106 18.04 5.60 4.76
CA ILE A 106 18.65 6.90 4.47
C ILE A 106 18.66 7.17 2.95
N ARG A 107 19.09 6.17 2.15
CA ARG A 107 19.08 6.28 0.69
C ARG A 107 17.68 6.50 0.12
N PHE A 108 16.68 5.82 0.69
CA PHE A 108 15.29 6.04 0.35
C PHE A 108 14.90 7.52 0.58
N GLN A 109 15.18 8.06 1.77
CA GLN A 109 14.88 9.44 2.13
C GLN A 109 15.56 10.44 1.18
N GLU A 110 16.87 10.27 0.93
CA GLU A 110 17.63 11.11 -0.01
C GLU A 110 17.01 11.12 -1.40
N MET A 111 16.62 9.95 -1.93
CA MET A 111 16.00 9.85 -3.25
C MET A 111 14.59 10.44 -3.27
N TRP A 112 13.81 10.22 -2.22
CA TRP A 112 12.45 10.74 -2.11
C TRP A 112 12.42 12.26 -2.04
N GLU A 113 13.29 12.85 -1.20
CA GLU A 113 13.45 14.31 -1.10
C GLU A 113 13.95 14.93 -2.42
N ALA A 114 14.76 14.20 -3.18
CA ALA A 114 15.18 14.58 -4.53
C ALA A 114 14.08 14.44 -5.59
N GLY A 115 12.87 14.00 -5.23
CA GLY A 115 11.74 13.83 -6.14
C GLY A 115 11.78 12.56 -7.00
N SER A 116 12.58 11.55 -6.61
CA SER A 116 12.62 10.27 -7.32
C SER A 116 11.29 9.53 -7.16
N GLY A 117 10.73 9.02 -8.26
CA GLY A 117 9.52 8.21 -8.21
C GLY A 117 9.74 6.80 -7.64
N ILE A 118 8.65 6.14 -7.21
CA ILE A 118 8.65 4.79 -6.61
C ILE A 118 9.40 3.76 -7.47
N ALA A 119 9.15 3.76 -8.78
CA ALA A 119 9.79 2.81 -9.71
C ALA A 119 11.31 3.00 -9.79
N GLU A 120 11.79 4.24 -9.72
CA GLU A 120 13.22 4.53 -9.70
C GLU A 120 13.88 4.05 -8.40
N ILE A 121 13.27 4.39 -7.27
CA ILE A 121 13.73 3.98 -5.94
C ILE A 121 13.77 2.45 -5.83
N SER A 122 12.71 1.77 -6.24
CA SER A 122 12.61 0.30 -6.28
C SER A 122 13.78 -0.32 -7.04
N ARG A 123 14.08 0.17 -8.24
CA ARG A 123 15.20 -0.32 -9.06
C ARG A 123 16.56 -0.08 -8.40
N LYS A 124 16.78 1.09 -7.78
CA LYS A 124 18.05 1.44 -7.12
C LYS A 124 18.28 0.62 -5.85
N LEU A 125 17.23 0.42 -5.04
CA LEU A 125 17.29 -0.38 -3.80
C LEU A 125 17.15 -1.88 -4.06
N LYS A 126 16.80 -2.29 -5.28
CA LYS A 126 16.51 -3.68 -5.68
C LYS A 126 15.42 -4.29 -4.81
N ARG A 127 14.36 -3.52 -4.56
CA ARG A 127 13.20 -3.86 -3.73
C ARG A 127 11.92 -3.82 -4.53
N HIS A 128 10.89 -4.53 -4.09
CA HIS A 128 9.60 -4.48 -4.79
C HIS A 128 8.96 -3.10 -4.64
N GLN A 129 8.19 -2.64 -5.63
CA GLN A 129 7.54 -1.33 -5.57
C GLN A 129 6.56 -1.24 -4.38
N ILE A 130 5.90 -2.35 -4.03
CA ILE A 130 5.04 -2.44 -2.86
C ILE A 130 5.79 -2.18 -1.54
N GLU A 131 7.03 -2.64 -1.43
CA GLU A 131 7.86 -2.43 -0.24
C GLU A 131 8.28 -0.96 -0.11
N ILE A 132 8.48 -0.28 -1.25
CA ILE A 132 8.71 1.17 -1.26
C ILE A 132 7.44 1.91 -0.83
N ALA A 133 6.27 1.54 -1.37
CA ALA A 133 4.99 2.15 -1.00
C ALA A 133 4.68 1.95 0.49
N VAL A 134 4.98 0.77 1.04
CA VAL A 134 4.90 0.47 2.47
C VAL A 134 5.84 1.36 3.28
N LEU A 135 7.09 1.57 2.84
CA LEU A 135 8.03 2.41 3.56
C LEU A 135 7.63 3.90 3.54
N ILE A 136 7.01 4.35 2.43
CA ILE A 136 6.40 5.69 2.34
C ILE A 136 5.24 5.80 3.33
N LEU A 137 4.32 4.82 3.35
CA LEU A 137 3.18 4.81 4.28
C LEU A 137 3.65 4.82 5.74
N ASP A 138 4.72 4.07 6.05
CA ASP A 138 5.32 3.98 7.38
C ASP A 138 5.95 5.30 7.84
N GLN A 139 6.74 5.96 6.99
CA GLN A 139 7.52 7.14 7.39
C GLN A 139 6.81 8.47 7.20
N LEU A 140 5.95 8.56 6.18
CA LEU A 140 5.34 9.81 5.72
C LEU A 140 3.82 9.80 5.87
N GLY A 141 3.23 8.63 6.09
CA GLY A 141 1.80 8.48 6.25
C GLY A 141 1.04 8.51 4.92
N LEU A 142 -0.28 8.43 5.05
CA LEU A 142 -1.20 8.21 3.94
C LEU A 142 -1.26 9.40 2.96
N GLU A 143 -1.28 10.61 3.48
CA GLU A 143 -1.43 11.82 2.65
C GLU A 143 -0.24 11.96 1.68
N ASP A 144 0.98 11.76 2.19
CA ASP A 144 2.19 11.82 1.38
C ASP A 144 2.31 10.64 0.40
N MET A 145 1.81 9.46 0.77
CA MET A 145 1.72 8.32 -0.16
C MET A 145 0.82 8.64 -1.36
N LEU A 146 -0.35 9.25 -1.12
CA LEU A 146 -1.28 9.65 -2.18
C LEU A 146 -0.72 10.78 -3.04
N ASN A 147 -0.07 11.77 -2.41
CA ASN A 147 0.56 12.89 -3.10
C ASN A 147 1.79 12.47 -3.92
N GLY A 148 2.55 11.48 -3.46
CA GLY A 148 3.75 10.98 -4.15
C GLY A 148 3.46 10.15 -5.40
N ILE A 149 2.23 9.67 -5.56
CA ILE A 149 1.76 8.94 -6.75
C ILE A 149 1.22 9.90 -7.81
N GLN A 150 0.67 11.04 -7.38
CA GLN A 150 0.34 12.14 -8.26
C GLN A 150 1.62 12.96 -8.51
N ASN A 151 2.44 12.58 -9.50
CA ASN A 151 3.61 13.34 -9.96
C ASN A 151 3.44 14.85 -9.72
N LYS A 152 4.05 15.38 -8.65
CA LYS A 152 4.11 16.84 -8.46
C LYS A 152 4.78 17.38 -9.71
N PRO A 153 4.14 18.27 -10.50
CA PRO A 153 4.89 18.98 -11.52
C PRO A 153 5.99 19.73 -10.79
N VAL A 154 7.23 19.52 -11.23
CA VAL A 154 8.38 20.32 -10.83
C VAL A 154 7.97 21.78 -10.94
N GLN A 155 7.76 22.44 -9.79
CA GLN A 155 7.63 23.88 -9.77
C GLN A 155 9.02 24.42 -10.04
N VAL A 156 9.29 24.70 -11.31
CA VAL A 156 10.40 25.54 -11.74
C VAL A 156 10.05 26.95 -11.27
N ALA A 157 10.76 27.42 -10.25
CA ALA A 157 10.93 28.84 -9.97
C ALA A 157 12.26 29.30 -10.60
#